data_AF-A0A1J6ISU7-F1
#
_entry.id   AF-A0A1J6ISU7-F1
#
_cell.length_a   1.000
_cell.length_b   1.000
_cell.length_c   1.000
_cell.angle_alpha   90.00
_cell.angle_beta   90.00
_cell.angle_gamma   90.00
#
_symmetry.space_group_name_H-M   'P 1'
#
loop_
_entity.id
_entity.type
_entity.pdbx_description
1 polymer ?
#
loop_
_entity_poly.entity_id
_entity_poly.type
_entity_poly.pdbx_seq_one_letter_code
_entity_poly.pdbx_strand_id
1 'polypeptide(L)'
;MSDIHPASLNSNYVDCNRWLGDFILSKSVDNEIVLWEPKMKEESPGEGTVDILQKYPVPECDIWFIKFSCDFHYKAAAIGNTNC
;
A
#
# COMPACT_ATOMS: atom_id res chain seq x y z
N MET A 1 17.73 -1.43 11.03
CA MET A 1 16.73 -1.36 9.94
C MET A 1 17.25 -0.37 8.92
N SER A 2 17.28 -0.72 7.64
CA SER A 2 17.55 0.25 6.57
C SER A 2 16.32 1.14 6.37
N ASP A 3 16.53 2.44 6.26
CA ASP A 3 15.47 3.40 5.94
C ASP A 3 14.91 3.15 4.52
N ILE A 4 13.61 2.87 4.41
CA ILE A 4 12.93 2.67 3.12
C ILE A 4 12.39 4.01 2.65
N HIS A 5 12.65 4.37 1.40
CA HIS A 5 12.06 5.57 0.79
C HIS A 5 10.67 5.23 0.23
N PRO A 6 9.64 6.10 0.37
CA PRO A 6 8.28 5.82 -0.12
C PRO A 6 8.23 5.40 -1.59
N ALA A 7 9.04 6.04 -2.44
CA ALA A 7 9.11 5.75 -3.88
C ALA A 7 9.69 4.36 -4.21
N SER A 8 10.37 3.71 -3.25
CA SER A 8 10.97 2.38 -3.39
C SER A 8 10.15 1.27 -2.72
N LEU A 9 9.01 1.61 -2.10
CA LEU A 9 8.20 0.65 -1.34
C LEU A 9 7.54 -0.40 -2.25
N ASN A 10 7.06 0.01 -3.43
CA ASN A 10 6.49 -0.88 -4.44
C ASN A 10 7.48 -1.03 -5.59
N SER A 11 7.52 -2.20 -6.24
CA SER A 11 8.45 -2.44 -7.35
C SER A 11 8.02 -1.74 -8.64
N ASN A 12 6.75 -1.32 -8.72
CA ASN A 12 6.12 -0.77 -9.91
C ASN A 12 5.08 0.31 -9.57
N TYR A 13 4.31 0.73 -10.57
CA TYR A 13 3.23 1.71 -10.47
C TYR A 13 2.20 1.31 -9.40
N VAL A 14 1.89 2.24 -8.50
CA VAL A 14 0.82 2.11 -7.50
C VAL A 14 -0.48 2.55 -8.12
N ASP A 15 -1.38 1.60 -8.37
CA ASP A 15 -2.69 1.84 -9.01
C ASP A 15 -3.84 1.97 -8.00
N CYS A 16 -3.62 1.61 -6.73
CA CYS A 16 -4.60 1.79 -5.67
C CYS A 16 -3.94 2.10 -4.32
N ASN A 17 -4.49 3.07 -3.59
CA ASN A 17 -4.12 3.38 -2.21
C ASN A 17 -5.31 3.89 -1.38
N ARG A 18 -5.20 3.75 -0.06
CA ARG A 18 -6.16 4.25 0.93
C ARG A 18 -5.48 4.57 2.27
N TRP A 19 -5.95 5.63 2.93
CA TRP A 19 -5.64 5.88 4.33
C TRP A 19 -6.39 4.91 5.24
N LEU A 20 -5.72 4.44 6.29
CA LEU A 20 -6.24 3.66 7.40
C LEU A 20 -5.75 4.28 8.71
N GLY A 21 -6.48 5.27 9.22
CA GLY A 21 -5.99 6.14 10.29
C GLY A 21 -4.72 6.87 9.82
N ASP A 22 -3.63 6.70 10.57
CA ASP A 22 -2.32 7.30 10.28
C ASP A 22 -1.48 6.45 9.31
N PHE A 23 -1.96 5.27 8.92
CA PHE A 23 -1.28 4.35 8.03
C PHE A 23 -1.83 4.41 6.61
N ILE A 24 -1.08 3.84 5.67
CA ILE A 24 -1.47 3.75 4.26
C ILE A 24 -1.49 2.28 3.83
N LEU A 25 -2.58 1.89 3.18
CA LEU A 25 -2.66 0.68 2.37
C LEU A 25 -2.36 1.07 0.91
N SER A 26 -1.47 0.34 0.24
CA SER A 26 -1.20 0.51 -1.19
C SER A 26 -1.09 -0.82 -1.91
N LYS A 27 -1.43 -0.83 -3.19
CA LYS A 27 -1.31 -1.99 -4.07
C LYS A 27 -0.58 -1.58 -5.36
N SER A 28 0.26 -2.49 -5.84
CA SER A 28 0.90 -2.48 -7.15
C SER A 28 0.70 -3.85 -7.82
N VAL A 29 1.59 -4.27 -8.72
CA VAL A 29 1.52 -5.58 -9.40
C VAL A 29 2.21 -6.71 -8.62
N ASP A 30 2.65 -6.44 -7.40
CA ASP A 30 3.44 -7.35 -6.56
C ASP A 30 2.60 -8.49 -5.92
N ASN A 31 1.35 -8.71 -6.34
CA ASN A 31 0.42 -9.69 -5.76
C ASN A 31 0.19 -9.49 -4.25
N GLU A 32 0.20 -8.23 -3.78
CA GLU A 32 0.00 -7.90 -2.38
C GLU A 32 -0.61 -6.51 -2.20
N ILE A 33 -1.28 -6.32 -1.06
CA ILE A 33 -1.55 -5.00 -0.48
C ILE A 33 -0.52 -4.81 0.64
N VAL A 34 0.15 -3.66 0.66
CA VAL A 34 1.13 -3.30 1.68
C VAL A 34 0.53 -2.26 2.63
N LEU A 35 0.57 -2.53 3.94
CA LEU A 35 0.30 -1.57 5.00
C LEU A 35 1.63 -0.98 5.48
N TRP A 36 1.71 0.34 5.48
CA TRP A 36 2.92 1.05 5.87
C TRP A 36 2.62 2.37 6.59
N GLU A 37 3.58 2.78 7.41
CA GLU A 37 3.54 4.02 8.17
C GLU A 37 4.51 5.05 7.55
N PRO A 38 4.03 6.24 7.13
CA PRO A 38 4.91 7.32 6.71
C PRO A 38 5.57 8.01 7.91
N LYS A 39 6.90 8.08 7.94
CA LYS A 39 7.65 8.93 8.87
C LYS A 39 7.86 10.29 8.25
N MET A 40 6.88 11.18 8.43
CA MET A 40 6.96 12.55 7.93
C MET A 40 7.90 13.39 8.78
N LYS A 41 8.76 14.17 8.13
CA LYS A 41 9.53 15.25 8.76
C LYS A 41 8.87 16.57 8.40
N GLU A 42 8.38 17.30 9.40
CA GLU A 42 7.66 18.58 9.19
C GLU A 42 8.49 19.61 8.42
N GLU A 43 9.81 19.60 8.61
CA GLU A 43 10.74 20.55 8.01
C GLU A 43 11.23 20.15 6.61
N SER A 44 11.04 18.88 6.20
CA SER A 44 11.45 18.40 4.87
C SER A 44 10.42 17.45 4.23
N PRO A 45 9.33 18.01 3.67
CA PRO A 45 8.31 17.24 2.95
C PRO A 45 8.95 16.44 1.80
N GLY A 46 8.73 15.13 1.79
CA GLY A 46 9.25 14.22 0.75
C GLY A 46 10.57 13.51 1.09
N GLU A 47 11.27 13.92 2.16
CA GLU A 47 12.48 13.21 2.66
C GLU A 47 12.16 12.22 3.78
N GLY A 48 10.87 11.89 3.95
CA GLY A 48 10.39 10.93 4.93
C GLY A 48 10.76 9.50 4.56
N THR A 49 10.98 8.68 5.58
CA THR A 49 11.15 7.23 5.42
C THR A 49 9.82 6.53 5.68
N VAL A 50 9.73 5.24 5.40
CA VAL A 50 8.53 4.44 5.66
C VAL A 50 8.89 3.18 6.41
N ASP A 51 7.99 2.74 7.28
CA ASP A 51 8.03 1.42 7.89
C ASP A 51 6.94 0.54 7.25
N ILE A 52 7.33 -0.62 6.72
CA ILE A 52 6.37 -1.63 6.27
C ILE A 52 5.91 -2.38 7.51
N LEU A 53 4.61 -2.31 7.78
CA LEU A 53 3.99 -2.96 8.94
C LEU A 53 3.49 -4.35 8.61
N GLN A 54 2.84 -4.50 7.45
CA GLN A 54 2.25 -5.77 7.04
C GLN A 54 2.09 -5.86 5.52
N LYS A 55 2.17 -7.08 5.00
CA LYS A 55 1.83 -7.43 3.61
C LYS A 55 0.67 -8.42 3.62
N TYR A 56 -0.33 -8.16 2.80
CA TYR A 56 -1.50 -9.00 2.62
C TYR A 56 -1.42 -9.64 1.22
N PRO A 57 -1.15 -10.96 1.10
CA PRO A 57 -1.08 -11.62 -0.18
C PRO A 57 -2.41 -11.54 -0.93
N VAL A 58 -2.34 -11.18 -2.21
CA VAL A 58 -3.44 -11.20 -3.18
C VAL A 58 -2.92 -11.91 -4.43
N PRO A 59 -2.96 -13.26 -4.45
CA PRO A 59 -2.49 -14.02 -5.60
C PRO A 59 -3.20 -13.60 -6.90
N GLU A 60 -2.48 -13.65 -8.01
CA GLU A 60 -3.02 -13.40 -9.36
C GLU A 60 -3.57 -11.97 -9.54
N CYS A 61 -2.93 -11.02 -8.87
CA CYS A 61 -3.24 -9.60 -8.89
C CYS A 61 -2.03 -8.80 -9.42
N ASP A 62 -1.49 -9.26 -10.55
CA ASP A 62 -0.27 -8.77 -11.21
C ASP A 62 -0.53 -7.83 -12.41
N ILE A 63 -1.79 -7.39 -12.58
CA ILE A 63 -2.17 -6.38 -13.58
C ILE A 63 -2.49 -5.03 -12.92
N TRP A 64 -2.36 -3.97 -13.72
CA TRP A 64 -2.71 -2.61 -13.32
C TRP A 64 -4.23 -2.37 -13.31
N PHE A 65 -4.63 -1.30 -12.64
CA PHE A 65 -6.00 -0.78 -12.50
C PHE A 65 -6.96 -1.66 -11.69
N ILE A 66 -6.46 -2.66 -10.95
CA ILE A 66 -7.25 -3.35 -9.92
C ILE A 66 -7.24 -2.52 -8.65
N LYS A 67 -8.43 -2.26 -8.09
CA LYS A 67 -8.61 -1.47 -6.86
C LYS A 67 -9.14 -2.34 -5.73
N PHE A 68 -8.61 -2.13 -4.53
CA PHE A 68 -9.28 -2.57 -3.32
C PHE A 68 -10.20 -1.46 -2.77
N SER A 69 -11.21 -1.87 -2.02
CA SER A 69 -12.09 -0.99 -1.24
C SER A 69 -12.16 -1.45 0.20
N CYS A 70 -12.46 -0.52 1.10
CA CYS A 70 -12.75 -0.81 2.50
C CYS A 70 -14.23 -0.50 2.79
N ASP A 71 -14.82 -1.19 3.75
CA ASP A 71 -16.13 -0.78 4.28
C ASP A 71 -16.04 0.55 5.04
N PHE A 72 -17.19 1.15 5.36
CA PHE A 72 -17.25 2.46 6.01
C PHE A 72 -16.49 2.52 7.36
N HIS A 73 -16.43 1.40 8.08
CA HIS A 73 -15.77 1.33 9.38
C HIS A 73 -14.33 0.80 9.31
N TYR A 74 -13.80 0.57 8.11
CA TYR A 74 -12.46 0.00 7.89
C TYR A 74 -12.21 -1.33 8.64
N LYS A 75 -13.26 -2.14 8.79
CA LYS A 75 -13.20 -3.48 9.39
C LYS A 75 -12.96 -4.57 8.37
N ALA A 76 -13.27 -4.32 7.11
CA ALA A 76 -13.07 -5.25 6.01
C ALA A 76 -12.52 -4.52 4.78
N ALA A 77 -11.66 -5.21 4.03
CA ALA A 77 -11.23 -4.80 2.71
C ALA A 77 -11.57 -5.90 1.71
N ALA A 78 -11.95 -5.49 0.49
CA ALA A 78 -12.23 -6.38 -0.62
C ALA A 78 -11.40 -5.97 -1.84
N ILE A 79 -10.88 -6.96 -2.56
CA ILE A 79 -10.12 -6.79 -3.80
C ILE A 79 -10.47 -7.96 -4.72
N GLY A 80 -10.65 -7.69 -6.01
CA GLY A 80 -10.73 -8.72 -7.04
C GLY A 80 -9.35 -9.04 -7.59
N ASN A 81 -9.19 -10.20 -8.22
CA ASN A 81 -7.97 -10.58 -8.93
C ASN A 81 -8.32 -11.04 -10.35
N THR A 82 -7.33 -11.47 -11.15
CA THR A 82 -7.57 -11.87 -12.54
C THR A 82 -8.21 -13.25 -12.69
N ASN A 83 -8.36 -13.99 -11.58
CA ASN A 83 -8.87 -15.35 -11.54
C ASN A 83 -10.26 -15.46 -10.86
N CYS A 84 -10.98 -14.33 -10.78
CA CYS A 84 -12.36 -14.25 -10.29
C CYS A 84 -13.38 -14.62 -11.37
#